data_AF-A0A7M1Q2C0-F1
#
_entry.id   AF-A0A7M1Q2C0-F1
#
_cell.length_a   1.000
_cell.length_b   1.000
_cell.length_c   1.000
_cell.angle_alpha   90.00
_cell.angle_beta   90.00
_cell.angle_gamma   90.00
#
_symmetry.space_group_name_H-M   'P 1'
#
loop_
_entity.id
_entity.type
_entity.pdbx_description
1 polymer ?
#
loop_
_entity_poly.entity_id
_entity_poly.type
_entity_poly.pdbx_seq_one_letter_code
_entity_poly.pdbx_strand_id
1 'polypeptide(L)'
;MPFKTIIFTLLFVAVTYAQVILSSHKNKYLGLIIPIINILFALNLTVDEVVKTQDYTILFIYLIPAAINLAIYFSCRWKTRTIYTS
;
A
#
# COMPACT_ATOMS: atom_id res chain seq x y z
N MET A 1 22.85 15.57 -4.89
CA MET A 1 21.64 14.90 -5.43
C MET A 1 21.32 13.51 -4.86
N PRO A 2 22.21 12.70 -4.22
CA PRO A 2 21.84 11.33 -3.77
C PRO A 2 21.08 11.28 -2.43
N PHE A 3 21.22 12.31 -1.57
CA PHE A 3 20.65 12.30 -0.22
C PHE A 3 19.12 12.18 -0.19
N LYS A 4 18.43 12.87 -1.10
CA LYS A 4 16.96 12.79 -1.21
C LYS A 4 16.51 11.39 -1.63
N THR A 5 17.19 10.77 -2.59
CA THR A 5 16.88 9.42 -3.07
C THR A 5 17.04 8.39 -1.97
N ILE A 6 18.12 8.46 -1.20
CA ILE A 6 18.38 7.54 -0.08
C ILE A 6 17.28 7.65 0.98
N ILE A 7 16.84 8.88 1.32
CA ILE A 7 15.75 9.11 2.28
C ILE A 7 14.44 8.50 1.78
N PHE A 8 14.10 8.71 0.50
CA PHE A 8 12.88 8.14 -0.09
C PHE A 8 12.90 6.61 -0.08
N THR A 9 14.02 5.99 -0.41
CA THR A 9 14.17 4.53 -0.37
C THR A 9 14.01 4.00 1.06
N LEU A 10 14.63 4.66 2.05
CA LEU A 10 14.52 4.26 3.46
C LEU A 10 13.06 4.35 3.96
N LEU A 11 12.37 5.44 3.61
CA LEU A 11 10.95 5.64 3.93
C LEU A 11 10.08 4.55 3.30
N PHE A 12 10.34 4.20 2.04
CA PHE A 12 9.59 3.16 1.35
C PHE A 12 9.72 1.80 2.06
N VAL A 13 10.95 1.43 2.43
CA VAL A 13 11.24 0.19 3.19
C VAL A 13 10.56 0.23 4.56
N ALA A 14 10.61 1.36 5.27
CA ALA A 14 9.97 1.52 6.58
C ALA A 14 8.45 1.34 6.49
N VAL A 15 7.81 1.92 5.47
CA VAL A 15 6.36 1.77 5.24
C VAL A 15 6.00 0.33 4.92
N THR A 16 6.77 -0.35 4.05
CA THR A 16 6.52 -1.77 3.73
C THR A 16 6.72 -2.67 4.94
N TYR A 17 7.72 -2.39 5.77
CA TYR A 17 7.94 -3.12 7.01
C TYR A 17 6.80 -2.92 8.01
N ALA A 18 6.34 -1.67 8.19
CA ALA A 18 5.17 -1.35 9.01
C ALA A 18 3.91 -2.07 8.51
N GLN A 19 3.73 -2.15 7.19
CA GLN A 19 2.65 -2.90 6.53
C GLN A 19 2.60 -4.36 6.98
N VAL A 20 3.75 -5.03 6.97
CA VAL A 20 3.89 -6.45 7.30
C VAL A 20 3.56 -6.68 8.78
N ILE A 21 4.07 -5.82 9.68
CA ILE A 21 3.79 -5.92 11.12
C ILE A 21 2.32 -5.68 11.42
N LEU A 22 1.75 -4.57 10.91
CA LEU A 22 0.35 -4.22 11.11
C LEU A 22 -0.59 -5.28 10.53
N SER A 23 -0.22 -5.90 9.41
CA SER A 23 -0.99 -6.98 8.81
C SER A 23 -0.86 -8.32 9.53
N SER A 24 0.22 -8.53 10.28
CA SER A 24 0.44 -9.76 11.06
C SER A 24 -0.27 -9.72 12.42
N HIS A 25 -0.73 -8.55 12.86
CA HIS A 25 -1.53 -8.42 14.08
C HIS A 25 -2.91 -9.08 13.96
N LYS A 26 -3.45 -9.56 15.09
CA LYS A 26 -4.80 -10.16 15.16
C LYS A 26 -5.87 -9.22 14.60
N ASN A 27 -5.71 -7.91 14.80
CA ASN A 27 -6.67 -6.90 14.37
C ASN A 27 -6.65 -6.73 12.84
N LYS A 28 -7.70 -7.23 12.19
CA LYS A 28 -7.90 -7.23 10.74
C LYS A 28 -7.85 -5.82 10.12
N TYR A 29 -8.27 -4.81 10.87
CA TYR A 29 -8.43 -3.44 10.36
C TYR A 29 -7.11 -2.69 10.29
N LEU A 30 -6.15 -2.97 11.20
CA LEU A 30 -4.88 -2.26 11.25
C LEU A 30 -4.02 -2.49 10.00
N GLY A 31 -3.96 -3.71 9.49
CA GLY A 31 -3.26 -4.02 8.24
C GLY A 31 -3.92 -3.45 6.98
N LEU A 32 -5.19 -3.05 7.06
CA LEU A 32 -5.95 -2.51 5.92
C LEU A 32 -5.91 -0.97 5.84
N ILE A 33 -5.47 -0.30 6.91
CA ILE A 33 -5.38 1.16 6.97
C ILE A 33 -4.41 1.70 5.92
N ILE A 34 -3.20 1.15 5.83
CA ILE A 34 -2.19 1.66 4.89
C ILE A 34 -2.59 1.47 3.41
N PRO A 35 -3.10 0.32 2.94
CA PRO A 35 -3.55 0.21 1.55
C PRO A 35 -4.74 1.14 1.25
N ILE A 36 -5.68 1.32 2.19
CA ILE A 36 -6.79 2.27 2.02
C ILE A 36 -6.28 3.71 1.89
N ILE A 37 -5.35 4.13 2.76
CA ILE A 37 -4.75 5.46 2.69
C ILE A 37 -4.05 5.66 1.34
N ASN A 38 -3.32 4.65 0.85
CA ASN A 38 -2.68 4.72 -0.47
C ASN A 38 -3.70 4.88 -1.61
N ILE A 39 -4.83 4.16 -1.57
CA ILE A 39 -5.88 4.30 -2.58
C ILE A 39 -6.49 5.70 -2.54
N LEU A 40 -6.79 6.22 -1.35
CA LEU A 40 -7.34 7.57 -1.19
C LEU A 40 -6.35 8.63 -1.70
N PHE A 41 -5.06 8.46 -1.42
CA PHE A 41 -4.02 9.38 -1.88
C PHE A 41 -3.85 9.32 -3.40
N ALA A 42 -3.83 8.11 -3.97
CA ALA A 42 -3.78 7.90 -5.41
C ALA A 42 -4.96 8.57 -6.13
N LEU A 43 -6.19 8.39 -5.60
CA LEU A 43 -7.37 9.04 -6.16
C LEU A 43 -7.28 10.57 -6.07
N ASN A 44 -6.92 11.13 -4.91
CA ASN A 44 -6.79 12.59 -4.76
C ASN A 44 -5.77 13.20 -5.72
N LEU A 45 -4.64 12.53 -5.96
CA LEU A 45 -3.60 13.04 -6.86
C LEU A 45 -3.98 12.91 -8.34
N THR A 46 -4.72 11.87 -8.71
CA THR A 46 -4.99 11.53 -10.12
C THR A 46 -6.33 12.02 -10.63
N VAL A 47 -7.31 12.30 -9.77
CA VAL A 47 -8.66 12.72 -10.20
C VAL A 47 -8.63 13.96 -11.08
N ASP A 48 -7.89 15.00 -10.70
CA ASP A 48 -7.81 16.24 -11.49
C ASP A 48 -7.14 16.03 -12.87
N GLU A 49 -6.12 15.18 -12.94
CA GLU A 49 -5.45 14.85 -14.19
C GLU A 49 -6.34 13.98 -15.07
N VAL A 50 -6.94 12.91 -14.54
CA VAL A 50 -7.82 11.99 -15.28
C VAL A 50 -9.03 12.72 -15.84
N VAL A 51 -9.62 13.69 -15.10
CA VAL A 51 -10.74 14.49 -15.60
C VAL A 51 -10.32 15.39 -16.77
N LYS A 52 -9.08 15.90 -16.77
CA LYS A 52 -8.57 16.79 -17.82
C LYS A 52 -8.09 16.05 -19.06
N THR A 53 -7.40 14.92 -18.88
CA THR A 53 -6.72 14.20 -19.97
C THR A 53 -7.54 13.02 -20.50
N GLN A 54 -8.55 12.56 -19.75
CA GLN A 54 -9.26 11.29 -19.97
C GLN A 54 -8.34 10.07 -20.04
N ASP A 55 -7.13 10.18 -19.52
CA ASP A 55 -6.14 9.11 -19.51
C ASP A 55 -6.17 8.35 -18.17
N TYR A 56 -6.83 7.20 -18.18
CA TYR A 56 -6.95 6.34 -17.01
C TYR A 56 -5.66 5.56 -16.69
N THR A 57 -4.67 5.53 -17.58
CA THR A 57 -3.42 4.79 -17.35
C THR A 57 -2.63 5.37 -16.17
N ILE A 58 -2.74 6.67 -15.95
CA ILE A 58 -2.14 7.39 -14.81
C ILE A 58 -2.71 6.82 -13.50
N LEU A 59 -4.02 6.68 -13.39
CA LEU A 59 -4.67 6.09 -12.21
C LEU A 59 -4.13 4.69 -11.89
N PHE A 60 -3.95 3.84 -12.91
CA PHE A 60 -3.42 2.48 -12.72
C PHE A 60 -2.01 2.49 -12.15
N ILE A 61 -1.13 3.38 -12.63
CA ILE A 61 0.25 3.49 -12.13
C ILE A 61 0.27 3.85 -10.64
N TYR A 62 -0.56 4.81 -10.22
CA TYR A 62 -0.66 5.22 -8.82
C TYR A 62 -1.36 4.19 -7.93
N LEU A 63 -2.13 3.25 -8.50
CA LEU A 63 -2.73 2.13 -7.76
C LEU A 63 -1.77 0.96 -7.53
N ILE A 64 -0.66 0.84 -8.28
CA ILE A 64 0.31 -0.27 -8.12
C ILE A 64 0.82 -0.40 -6.68
N PRO A 65 1.28 0.67 -5.99
CA PRO A 65 1.74 0.56 -4.61
C PRO A 65 0.65 0.10 -3.66
N ALA A 66 -0.61 0.52 -3.89
CA ALA A 66 -1.76 0.07 -3.11
C ALA A 66 -2.04 -1.43 -3.32
N ALA A 67 -1.96 -1.91 -4.56
CA ALA A 67 -2.16 -3.32 -4.89
C ALA A 67 -1.09 -4.22 -4.26
N ILE A 68 0.19 -3.82 -4.29
CA ILE A 68 1.29 -4.54 -3.63
C ILE A 68 1.02 -4.64 -2.11
N ASN A 69 0.67 -3.51 -1.51
CA ASN A 69 0.35 -3.41 -0.09
C ASN A 69 -0.86 -4.28 0.31
N LEU A 70 -1.85 -4.39 -0.56
CA LEU A 70 -3.00 -5.27 -0.40
C LEU A 70 -2.62 -6.75 -0.54
N ALA A 71 -1.74 -7.09 -1.49
CA ALA A 71 -1.25 -8.45 -1.69
C ALA A 71 -0.42 -8.95 -0.49
N ILE A 72 0.44 -8.08 0.07
CA ILE A 72 1.16 -8.35 1.32
C ILE A 72 0.16 -8.61 2.45
N TYR A 73 -0.87 -7.77 2.56
CA TYR A 73 -1.90 -7.93 3.59
C TYR A 73 -2.59 -9.30 3.52
N PHE A 74 -3.05 -9.69 2.32
CA PHE A 74 -3.71 -10.99 2.11
C PHE A 74 -2.75 -12.15 2.43
N SER A 75 -1.49 -12.05 2.04
CA SER A 75 -0.47 -13.07 2.31
C SER A 75 -0.22 -13.24 3.81
N CYS A 76 -0.05 -12.15 4.55
CA CYS A 76 0.13 -12.16 6.00
C CYS A 76 -1.11 -12.72 6.73
N ARG A 77 -2.32 -12.37 6.26
CA ARG A 77 -3.58 -12.87 6.85
C ARG A 77 -3.83 -14.33 6.56
N TRP A 78 -3.47 -14.82 5.38
CA TRP A 78 -3.53 -16.23 5.06
C TRP A 78 -2.65 -17.04 6.03
N LYS A 79 -1.41 -16.58 6.23
CA LYS A 79 -0.46 -17.20 7.16
C LYS A 79 -0.93 -17.15 8.62
N THR A 80 -1.57 -16.07 9.07
CA THR A 80 -2.12 -16.03 10.43
C THR A 80 -3.32 -16.97 10.57
N ARG A 81 -4.20 -17.09 9.57
CA ARG A 81 -5.32 -18.04 9.62
C ARG A 81 -4.85 -19.48 9.78
N THR A 82 -3.82 -19.91 9.05
CA THR A 82 -3.28 -21.28 9.12
C THR A 82 -2.67 -21.62 10.48
N ILE A 83 -2.14 -20.63 11.21
CA ILE A 83 -1.52 -20.85 12.53
C ILE A 83 -2.56 -21.03 13.65
N TYR A 84 -3.74 -20.39 13.55
CA TYR A 84 -4.79 -20.50 14.58
C TYR A 84 -5.79 -21.65 14.34
N THR A 85 -5.70 -22.34 13.20
CA THR A 85 -6.55 -23.50 12.87
C THR A 85 -5.80 -24.83 12.90
N SER A 86 -4.53 -24.84 13.35
CA SER A 86 -3.71 -26.03 13.54
C SER A 86 -3.48 -26.28 15.02
#